data_AF-A0A2E2DBM9-F1
#
_entry.id   AF-A0A2E2DBM9-F1
#
_cell.length_a   1.000
_cell.length_b   1.000
_cell.length_c   1.000
_cell.angle_alpha   90.00
_cell.angle_beta   90.00
_cell.angle_gamma   90.00
#
_symmetry.space_group_name_H-M   'P 1'
#
loop_
_entity.id
_entity.type
_entity.pdbx_description
1 polymer ?
#
loop_
_entity_poly.entity_id
_entity_poly.type
_entity_poly.pdbx_seq_one_letter_code
_entity_poly.pdbx_strand_id
1 'polypeptide(L)'
;MDAINPKLLWEIFKHIQRWLANLNRAGEARQQQSRKALRNVIIAARETSVYVRQIQDTQQTDHATERHLAKCWTQLGFDLEDLGLNKLAKRCHITGKHWADPKFYSDDFLQKADISLERMETLAKQILLDIDKL
;
A
#
# COMPACT_ATOMS: atom_id res chain seq x y z
N MET A 1 3.49 -14.10 16.84
CA MET A 1 4.28 -12.93 16.43
C MET A 1 5.31 -13.40 15.43
N ASP A 2 4.99 -13.37 14.14
CA ASP A 2 5.98 -13.72 13.13
C ASP A 2 6.90 -12.53 12.92
N ALA A 3 8.14 -12.68 13.38
CA ALA A 3 9.20 -11.71 13.15
C ALA A 3 9.35 -11.54 11.63
N ILE A 4 9.14 -10.32 11.15
CA ILE A 4 9.39 -9.98 9.75
C ILE A 4 10.84 -10.36 9.45
N ASN A 5 11.05 -11.21 8.44
CA ASN A 5 12.38 -11.67 8.07
C ASN A 5 13.28 -10.45 7.76
N PRO A 6 14.39 -10.23 8.51
CA PRO A 6 15.30 -9.10 8.27
C PRO A 6 15.81 -9.03 6.83
N LYS A 7 15.95 -10.19 6.17
CA LYS A 7 16.33 -10.29 4.76
C LYS A 7 15.28 -9.66 3.84
N LEU A 8 13.99 -9.86 4.11
CA LEU A 8 12.91 -9.28 3.31
C LEU A 8 12.89 -7.76 3.42
N LEU A 9 13.06 -7.22 4.64
CA LEU A 9 13.13 -5.78 4.90
C LEU A 9 14.33 -5.14 4.18
N TRP A 10 15.49 -5.78 4.27
CA TRP A 10 16.68 -5.30 3.60
C TRP A 10 16.55 -5.30 2.07
N GLU A 11 15.94 -6.33 1.49
CA GLU A 11 15.66 -6.34 0.05
C GLU A 11 14.66 -5.24 -0.35
N ILE A 12 13.61 -4.99 0.45
CA ILE A 12 12.71 -3.85 0.22
C ILE A 12 13.51 -2.54 0.21
N PHE A 13 14.36 -2.34 1.22
CA PHE A 13 15.17 -1.13 1.35
C PHE A 13 16.09 -0.90 0.14
N LYS A 14 16.83 -1.93 -0.30
CA LYS A 14 17.67 -1.84 -1.49
C LYS A 14 16.91 -1.45 -2.75
N HIS A 15 15.75 -2.06 -2.97
CA HIS A 15 14.92 -1.76 -4.13
C HIS A 15 14.49 -0.29 -4.11
N ILE A 16 14.08 0.22 -2.94
CA ILE A 16 13.70 1.63 -2.77
C ILE A 16 14.89 2.55 -3.03
N GLN A 17 16.08 2.26 -2.50
CA GLN A 17 17.27 3.09 -2.73
C GLN A 17 17.64 3.18 -4.21
N ARG A 18 17.63 2.04 -4.92
CA ARG A 18 17.87 2.01 -6.37
C ARG A 18 16.79 2.78 -7.14
N TRP A 19 15.54 2.63 -6.73
CA TRP A 19 14.42 3.34 -7.33
C TRP A 19 14.53 4.86 -7.12
N LEU A 20 14.89 5.32 -5.91
CA LEU A 20 15.12 6.73 -5.59
C LEU A 20 16.26 7.32 -6.44
N ALA A 21 17.36 6.60 -6.61
CA ALA A 21 18.46 7.04 -7.48
C ALA A 21 18.04 7.16 -8.96
N ASN A 22 17.10 6.34 -9.42
CA ASN A 22 16.50 6.49 -10.75
C ASN A 22 15.52 7.65 -10.81
N LEU A 23 14.73 7.84 -9.75
CA LEU A 23 13.75 8.92 -9.65
C LEU A 23 14.40 10.30 -9.61
N ASN A 24 15.54 10.43 -8.92
CA ASN A 24 16.32 11.67 -8.86
C ASN A 24 16.78 12.13 -10.26
N ARG A 25 17.07 11.17 -11.13
CA ARG A 25 17.46 11.43 -12.53
C ARG A 25 16.26 11.61 -13.46
N ALA A 26 15.05 11.34 -12.97
CA ALA A 26 13.82 11.49 -13.75
C ALA A 26 13.31 12.94 -13.68
N GLY A 27 12.55 13.33 -14.69
CA GLY A 27 11.94 14.67 -14.74
C GLY A 27 10.87 14.88 -13.65
N GLU A 28 10.57 16.14 -13.38
CA GLU A 28 9.64 16.58 -12.33
C GLU A 28 8.27 15.89 -12.41
N ALA A 29 7.74 15.69 -13.62
CA ALA A 29 6.46 15.00 -13.83
C ALA A 29 6.45 13.60 -13.21
N ARG A 30 7.55 12.84 -13.33
CA ARG A 30 7.67 11.50 -12.74
C ARG A 30 7.77 11.57 -11.22
N GLN A 31 8.46 12.56 -10.68
CA GLN A 31 8.54 12.79 -9.23
C GLN A 31 7.15 13.13 -8.65
N GLN A 32 6.40 14.01 -9.32
CA GLN A 32 5.05 14.37 -8.90
C GLN A 32 4.08 13.17 -8.99
N GLN A 33 4.19 12.35 -10.04
CA GLN A 33 3.43 11.09 -10.13
C GLN A 33 3.73 10.17 -8.95
N SER A 34 5.02 9.99 -8.60
CA SER A 34 5.44 9.20 -7.43
C SER A 34 4.86 9.75 -6.13
N ARG A 35 4.97 11.07 -5.89
CA ARG A 35 4.42 11.72 -4.69
C ARG A 35 2.92 11.51 -4.60
N LYS A 36 2.20 11.68 -5.71
CA LYS A 36 0.74 11.50 -5.76
C LYS A 36 0.34 10.06 -5.43
N ALA A 37 0.96 9.07 -6.06
CA ALA A 37 0.66 7.66 -5.79
C ALA A 37 0.91 7.29 -4.32
N LEU A 38 2.05 7.70 -3.75
CA LEU A 38 2.38 7.41 -2.35
C LEU A 38 1.43 8.10 -1.35
N ARG A 39 1.02 9.34 -1.63
CA ARG A 39 -0.02 10.03 -0.83
C ARG A 39 -1.35 9.29 -0.89
N ASN A 40 -1.73 8.81 -2.06
CA ASN A 40 -2.96 8.03 -2.22
C ASN A 40 -2.90 6.69 -1.48
N VAL A 41 -1.73 6.03 -1.38
CA VAL A 41 -1.54 4.86 -0.52
C VAL A 41 -1.82 5.19 0.95
N ILE A 42 -1.32 6.32 1.45
CA ILE A 42 -1.56 6.77 2.82
C ILE A 42 -3.05 7.02 3.07
N ILE A 43 -3.73 7.68 2.12
CA ILE A 43 -5.16 7.96 2.21
C ILE A 43 -5.95 6.64 2.24
N ALA A 44 -5.70 5.74 1.29
CA ALA A 44 -6.39 4.45 1.23
C ALA A 44 -6.15 3.61 2.50
N ALA A 45 -4.94 3.61 3.06
CA ALA A 45 -4.62 2.94 4.31
C ALA A 45 -5.48 3.46 5.47
N ARG A 46 -5.64 4.78 5.57
CA ARG A 46 -6.43 5.44 6.62
C ARG A 46 -7.93 5.21 6.44
N GLU A 47 -8.46 5.38 5.23
CA GLU A 47 -9.86 5.09 4.93
C GLU A 47 -10.21 3.64 5.27
N THR A 48 -9.33 2.71 4.91
CA THR A 48 -9.50 1.29 5.25
C THR A 48 -9.48 1.08 6.77
N SER A 49 -8.57 1.73 7.49
CA SER A 49 -8.48 1.60 8.95
C SER A 49 -9.72 2.14 9.66
N VAL A 50 -10.30 3.23 9.15
CA VAL A 50 -11.57 3.79 9.64
C VAL A 50 -12.71 2.80 9.39
N TYR A 51 -12.79 2.21 8.20
CA TYR A 51 -13.82 1.23 7.87
C TYR A 51 -13.72 -0.03 8.74
N VAL A 52 -12.51 -0.58 8.90
CA VAL A 52 -12.27 -1.74 9.78
C VAL A 52 -12.73 -1.46 11.21
N ARG A 53 -12.43 -0.26 11.75
CA ARG A 53 -12.92 0.14 13.07
C ARG A 53 -14.44 0.23 13.12
N GLN A 54 -15.09 0.79 12.09
CA GLN A 54 -16.55 0.86 12.02
C GLN A 54 -17.18 -0.54 12.05
N ILE A 55 -16.63 -1.51 11.30
CA ILE A 55 -17.10 -2.91 11.36
C ILE A 55 -16.94 -3.46 12.79
N GLN A 56 -15.80 -3.22 13.44
CA GLN A 56 -15.56 -3.69 14.82
C GLN A 56 -16.56 -3.09 15.82
N ASP A 57 -16.83 -1.78 15.71
CA ASP A 57 -17.69 -1.04 16.63
C ASP A 57 -19.18 -1.37 16.43
N THR A 58 -19.61 -1.66 15.20
CA THR A 58 -21.05 -1.79 14.84
C THR A 58 -21.47 -3.19 14.39
N GLN A 59 -20.52 -4.07 14.06
CA GLN A 59 -20.74 -5.38 13.43
C GLN A 59 -21.49 -5.31 12.10
N GLN A 60 -21.53 -4.14 11.47
CA GLN A 60 -22.20 -3.92 10.19
C GLN A 60 -21.17 -3.64 9.08
N THR A 61 -21.36 -4.28 7.93
CA THR A 61 -20.59 -4.04 6.72
C THR A 61 -21.31 -3.03 5.82
N ASP A 62 -20.54 -2.19 5.13
CA ASP A 62 -21.04 -1.28 4.09
C ASP A 62 -20.42 -1.62 2.73
N HIS A 63 -21.22 -2.25 1.87
CA HIS A 63 -20.80 -2.65 0.52
C HIS A 63 -20.42 -1.48 -0.39
N ALA A 64 -20.94 -0.27 -0.14
CA ALA A 64 -20.53 0.90 -0.92
C ALA A 64 -19.08 1.28 -0.58
N THR A 65 -18.75 1.28 0.71
CA THR A 65 -17.38 1.51 1.20
C THR A 65 -16.43 0.40 0.73
N GLU A 66 -16.83 -0.88 0.82
CA GLU A 66 -16.02 -2.00 0.32
C GLU A 66 -15.68 -1.87 -1.17
N ARG A 67 -16.69 -1.55 -2.00
CA ARG A 67 -16.50 -1.30 -3.43
C ARG A 67 -15.52 -0.15 -3.69
N HIS A 68 -15.65 0.94 -2.94
CA HIS A 68 -14.75 2.08 -3.03
C HIS A 68 -13.31 1.69 -2.69
N LEU A 69 -13.10 1.02 -1.56
CA LEU A 69 -11.78 0.53 -1.15
C LEU A 69 -11.18 -0.44 -2.18
N ALA A 70 -11.97 -1.39 -2.69
CA ALA A 70 -11.53 -2.33 -3.72
C ALA A 70 -11.02 -1.62 -4.98
N LYS A 71 -11.73 -0.58 -5.43
CA LYS A 71 -11.34 0.24 -6.58
C LYS A 71 -10.06 1.03 -6.29
N CYS A 72 -10.01 1.72 -5.15
CA CYS A 72 -8.85 2.53 -4.75
C CYS A 72 -7.57 1.70 -4.68
N TRP A 73 -7.62 0.57 -3.98
CA TRP A 73 -6.46 -0.31 -3.83
C TRP A 73 -6.04 -0.97 -5.14
N THR A 74 -7.00 -1.34 -6.00
CA THR A 74 -6.68 -1.85 -7.34
C THR A 74 -5.96 -0.81 -8.19
N GLN A 75 -6.47 0.43 -8.23
CA GLN A 75 -5.84 1.52 -8.98
C GLN A 75 -4.44 1.82 -8.47
N LEU A 76 -4.26 1.87 -7.15
CA LEU A 76 -2.95 2.06 -6.52
C LEU A 76 -1.96 0.96 -6.88
N GLY A 77 -2.43 -0.28 -7.03
CA GLY A 77 -1.60 -1.38 -7.51
C GLY A 77 -0.99 -1.06 -8.88
N PHE A 78 -1.82 -0.67 -9.85
CA PHE A 78 -1.35 -0.28 -11.19
C PHE A 78 -0.43 0.95 -11.15
N ASP A 79 -0.82 2.00 -10.43
CA ASP A 79 -0.01 3.22 -10.33
C ASP A 79 1.39 2.92 -9.78
N LEU A 80 1.50 2.02 -8.79
CA LEU A 80 2.77 1.65 -8.18
C LEU A 80 3.60 0.69 -9.04
N GLU A 81 2.96 -0.19 -9.81
CA GLU A 81 3.62 -1.02 -10.84
C GLU A 81 4.25 -0.14 -11.91
N ASP A 82 3.51 0.84 -12.43
CA ASP A 82 4.01 1.81 -13.40
C ASP A 82 5.18 2.63 -12.85
N LEU A 83 5.22 2.83 -11.53
CA LEU A 83 6.31 3.48 -10.83
C LEU A 83 7.52 2.56 -10.59
N GLY A 84 7.38 1.24 -10.70
CA GLY A 84 8.40 0.24 -10.39
C GLY A 84 8.48 -0.13 -8.90
N LEU A 85 7.47 0.23 -8.11
CA LEU A 85 7.34 -0.08 -6.69
C LEU A 85 6.59 -1.41 -6.47
N ASN A 86 6.99 -2.46 -7.18
CA ASN A 86 6.23 -3.70 -7.36
C ASN A 86 5.84 -4.42 -6.04
N LYS A 87 6.65 -4.30 -4.98
CA LYS A 87 6.30 -4.90 -3.68
C LYS A 87 5.13 -4.19 -3.00
N LEU A 88 5.07 -2.86 -3.09
CA LEU A 88 3.93 -2.07 -2.61
C LEU A 88 2.70 -2.30 -3.50
N ALA A 89 2.90 -2.33 -4.83
CA ALA A 89 1.85 -2.61 -5.78
C ALA A 89 1.16 -3.95 -5.52
N LYS A 90 1.94 -5.03 -5.34
CA LYS A 90 1.41 -6.36 -5.01
C LYS A 90 0.54 -6.35 -3.75
N ARG A 91 0.94 -5.62 -2.71
CA ARG A 91 0.13 -5.47 -1.48
C ARG A 91 -1.16 -4.72 -1.76
N CYS A 92 -1.12 -3.67 -2.58
CA CYS A 92 -2.32 -2.94 -3.00
C CYS A 92 -3.28 -3.85 -3.79
N HIS A 93 -2.79 -4.68 -4.72
CA HIS A 93 -3.62 -5.65 -5.45
C HIS A 93 -4.28 -6.68 -4.53
N ILE A 94 -3.53 -7.24 -3.58
CA ILE A 94 -4.08 -8.18 -2.60
C ILE A 94 -5.17 -7.49 -1.76
N THR A 95 -4.90 -6.27 -1.30
CA THR A 95 -5.86 -5.49 -0.50
C THR A 95 -7.11 -5.15 -1.30
N GLY A 96 -6.97 -4.76 -2.58
CA GLY A 96 -8.09 -4.48 -3.46
C GLY A 96 -8.95 -5.72 -3.72
N LYS A 97 -8.33 -6.88 -3.92
CA LYS A 97 -9.04 -8.14 -4.07
C LYS A 97 -9.74 -8.57 -2.78
N HIS A 98 -9.13 -8.30 -1.61
CA HIS A 98 -9.78 -8.53 -0.32
C HIS A 98 -11.06 -7.70 -0.19
N TRP A 99 -11.03 -6.39 -0.48
CA TRP A 99 -12.24 -5.58 -0.35
C TRP A 99 -13.29 -5.83 -1.45
N ALA A 100 -12.91 -6.44 -2.57
CA ALA A 100 -13.87 -6.88 -3.58
C ALA A 100 -14.70 -8.09 -3.10
N ASP A 101 -14.13 -8.91 -2.22
CA ASP A 101 -14.80 -10.01 -1.54
C ASP A 101 -14.09 -10.28 -0.20
N PRO A 102 -14.55 -9.65 0.91
CA PRO A 102 -13.87 -9.76 2.20
C PRO A 102 -13.78 -11.18 2.76
N LYS A 103 -14.62 -12.10 2.25
CA LYS A 103 -14.62 -13.52 2.62
C LYS A 103 -13.69 -14.38 1.75
N PHE A 104 -13.10 -13.79 0.70
CA PHE A 104 -12.25 -14.50 -0.26
C PHE A 104 -10.95 -15.00 0.37
N TYR A 105 -10.34 -14.20 1.24
CA TYR A 105 -9.08 -14.54 1.90
C TYR A 105 -9.34 -14.96 3.35
N SER A 106 -8.69 -16.04 3.77
CA SER A 106 -8.67 -16.42 5.18
C SER A 106 -7.83 -15.44 5.99
N ASP A 107 -8.13 -15.31 7.28
CA ASP A 107 -7.33 -14.50 8.21
C ASP A 107 -5.85 -14.92 8.21
N ASP A 108 -5.57 -16.23 8.09
CA ASP A 108 -4.22 -16.78 7.94
C ASP A 108 -3.52 -16.28 6.66
N PHE A 109 -4.25 -16.21 5.54
CA PHE A 109 -3.70 -15.63 4.31
C PHE A 109 -3.42 -14.14 4.47
N LEU A 110 -4.34 -13.38 5.07
CA LEU A 110 -4.17 -11.94 5.29
C LEU A 110 -2.96 -11.64 6.21
N GLN A 111 -2.76 -12.46 7.24
CA GLN A 111 -1.58 -12.40 8.12
C GLN A 111 -0.29 -12.75 7.37
N LYS A 112 -0.25 -13.85 6.62
CA LYS A 112 0.93 -14.28 5.84
C LYS A 112 1.27 -13.33 4.68
N ALA A 113 0.26 -12.69 4.09
CA ALA A 113 0.42 -11.69 3.06
C ALA A 113 0.96 -10.34 3.61
N ASP A 114 1.05 -10.19 4.94
CA ASP A 114 1.52 -8.99 5.63
C ASP A 114 0.77 -7.72 5.16
N ILE A 115 -0.56 -7.79 5.14
CA ILE A 115 -1.43 -6.65 4.76
C ILE A 115 -1.62 -5.73 5.97
N SER A 116 -0.52 -5.33 6.61
CA SER A 116 -0.58 -4.30 7.64
C SER A 116 -0.74 -2.94 6.96
N LEU A 117 -1.95 -2.36 7.04
CA LEU A 117 -2.25 -1.00 6.59
C LEU A 117 -1.25 0.01 7.17
N GLU A 118 -0.92 -0.15 8.45
CA GLU A 118 0.06 0.66 9.16
C GLU A 118 1.47 0.56 8.55
N ARG A 119 1.93 -0.65 8.19
CA ARG A 119 3.23 -0.84 7.53
C ARG A 119 3.24 -0.21 6.15
N MET A 120 2.15 -0.34 5.38
CA MET A 120 2.04 0.30 4.06
C MET A 120 2.08 1.83 4.18
N GLU A 121 1.33 2.40 5.14
CA GLU A 121 1.35 3.84 5.40
C GLU A 121 2.76 4.30 5.83
N THR A 122 3.40 3.59 6.75
CA THR A 122 4.74 3.93 7.26
C THR A 122 5.78 3.89 6.14
N LEU A 123 5.75 2.84 5.31
CA LEU A 123 6.66 2.72 4.17
C LEU A 123 6.42 3.84 3.15
N ALA A 124 5.16 4.13 2.81
CA ALA A 124 4.83 5.20 1.88
C ALA A 124 5.29 6.58 2.38
N LYS A 125 5.10 6.87 3.69
CA LYS A 125 5.62 8.09 4.34
C LYS A 125 7.14 8.17 4.26
N GLN A 126 7.84 7.07 4.56
CA GLN A 126 9.30 7.04 4.52
C GLN A 126 9.80 7.34 3.10
N ILE A 127 9.21 6.71 2.09
CA ILE A 127 9.57 6.96 0.69
C ILE A 127 9.31 8.43 0.34
N LEU A 128 8.16 9.00 0.70
CA LEU A 128 7.85 10.41 0.45
C LEU A 128 8.90 11.36 1.03
N LEU A 129 9.28 11.14 2.29
CA LEU A 129 10.31 11.91 2.97
C LEU A 129 11.66 11.83 2.25
N ASP A 130 11.98 10.70 1.64
CA ASP A 130 13.22 10.53 0.90
C ASP A 130 13.15 11.18 -0.49
N ILE A 131 11.98 11.21 -1.13
CA ILE A 131 11.77 12.00 -2.37
C ILE A 131 11.85 13.51 -2.08
N ASP A 132 11.38 13.99 -0.92
CA ASP A 132 11.49 15.40 -0.51
C ASP A 132 12.95 15.87 -0.31
N LYS A 133 13.92 14.95 -0.25
CA LYS A 133 15.36 15.23 -0.11
C LYS A 133 16.15 15.11 -1.42
N LEU A 134 15.51 14.69 -2.51
CA LEU A 134 16.13 14.62 -3.84
C LEU A 134 16.33 16.04 -4.41
#